data_AF-A0A538HJH5-F1
#
_entry.id   AF-A0A538HJH5-F1
#
_cell.length_a   1.000
_cell.length_b   1.000
_cell.length_c   1.000
_cell.angle_alpha   90.00
_cell.angle_beta   90.00
_cell.angle_gamma   90.00
#
_symmetry.space_group_name_H-M   'P 1'
#
loop_
_entity.id
_entity.type
_entity.pdbx_description
1 polymer ?
#
loop_
_entity_poly.entity_id
_entity_poly.type
_entity_poly.pdbx_seq_one_letter_code
_entity_poly.pdbx_strand_id
1 'polypeptide(L)'
;NFVYNTGSESHFLRRLVSVFLSPLATSYMLVVALLLSVALNGRRRLLAALAVVSFAGLLWTFSRASVAALVVGLCLLALVRRRVWPLAAAVAAAAIGVGFAHVFTSIAPEGHWTKADLAYQRKRARQHPGASGQPLNLNESSLHSHWENLKHGLHTDVHHPQGYGVGNAGQTASRTNVPLEAGESNYTEIAAETGLVGGLLWIAWGLALLVALALAARFSVFAAALAAAFAAILALAIQTDVIGDPWVAYCVWALAGALVAVRTRAFPEGSRTSGPAAVSSGS
;
A
#
# COMPACT_ATOMS: atom_id res chain seq x y z
N ASN A 1 1.49 3.32 17.31
CA ASN A 1 0.93 2.54 16.18
C ASN A 1 -0.10 1.49 16.57
N PHE A 2 0.12 0.68 17.61
CA PHE A 2 -0.84 -0.36 18.06
C PHE A 2 -2.13 0.17 18.69
N VAL A 3 -2.11 1.44 19.05
CA VAL A 3 -3.12 2.10 19.86
C VAL A 3 -3.72 3.24 19.04
N TYR A 4 -5.05 3.31 19.04
CA TYR A 4 -5.79 4.48 18.61
C TYR A 4 -6.12 5.32 19.85
N ASN A 5 -5.58 6.53 19.89
CA ASN A 5 -5.79 7.46 20.99
C ASN A 5 -7.08 8.25 20.75
N THR A 6 -8.07 8.07 21.63
CA THR A 6 -9.36 8.77 21.59
C THR A 6 -9.28 10.20 22.14
N GLY A 7 -8.10 10.64 22.58
CA GLY A 7 -7.91 11.88 23.34
C GLY A 7 -8.23 11.74 24.82
N SER A 8 -8.61 10.52 25.27
CA SER A 8 -8.89 10.22 26.67
C SER A 8 -7.61 9.84 27.43
N GLU A 9 -7.48 10.35 28.65
CA GLU A 9 -6.46 9.88 29.60
C GLU A 9 -6.85 8.56 30.29
N SER A 10 -8.12 8.14 30.22
CA SER A 10 -8.58 6.94 30.95
C SER A 10 -8.36 5.64 30.19
N HIS A 11 -8.53 5.65 28.87
CA HIS A 11 -8.46 4.45 28.05
C HIS A 11 -7.97 4.76 26.64
N PHE A 12 -7.61 3.71 25.92
CA PHE A 12 -7.25 3.75 24.52
C PHE A 12 -7.80 2.53 23.77
N LEU A 13 -7.94 2.63 22.45
CA LEU A 13 -8.45 1.51 21.64
C LEU A 13 -7.29 0.72 21.03
N ARG A 14 -7.37 -0.61 21.09
CA ARG A 14 -6.38 -1.51 20.49
C ARG A 14 -6.73 -1.80 19.03
N ARG A 15 -5.74 -1.70 18.16
CA ARG A 15 -5.82 -2.10 16.75
C ARG A 15 -5.29 -3.53 16.60
N LEU A 16 -5.79 -4.26 15.61
CA LEU A 16 -5.28 -5.61 15.31
C LEU A 16 -3.82 -5.55 14.85
N VAL A 17 -3.02 -6.45 15.39
CA VAL A 17 -1.59 -6.63 15.08
C VAL A 17 -1.37 -8.10 14.81
N SER A 18 -0.64 -8.41 13.74
CA SER A 18 -0.18 -9.77 13.43
C SER A 18 1.29 -9.95 13.82
N VAL A 19 1.89 -11.08 13.42
CA VAL A 19 3.33 -11.37 13.53
C VAL A 19 4.24 -10.28 12.92
N PHE A 20 3.67 -9.39 12.10
CA PHE A 20 4.36 -8.23 11.53
C PHE A 20 4.61 -7.08 12.52
N LEU A 21 4.17 -7.20 13.78
CA LEU A 21 4.36 -6.19 14.84
C LEU A 21 3.96 -4.77 14.41
N SER A 22 3.02 -4.64 13.48
CA SER A 22 2.45 -3.37 13.03
C SER A 22 1.04 -3.59 12.44
N PRO A 23 0.03 -2.81 12.85
CA PRO A 23 -1.29 -2.83 12.22
C PRO A 23 -1.22 -2.48 10.74
N LEU A 24 -0.29 -1.59 10.36
CA LEU A 24 -0.12 -1.14 8.98
C LEU A 24 0.40 -2.28 8.11
N ALA A 25 1.53 -2.89 8.49
CA ALA A 25 2.09 -4.05 7.80
C ALA A 25 1.05 -5.18 7.64
N THR A 26 0.32 -5.48 8.72
CA THR A 26 -0.77 -6.46 8.71
C THR A 26 -1.84 -6.08 7.69
N SER A 27 -2.26 -4.82 7.67
CA SER A 27 -3.28 -4.33 6.74
C SER A 27 -2.83 -4.42 5.28
N TYR A 28 -1.56 -4.14 4.97
CA TYR A 28 -1.03 -4.18 3.60
C TYR A 28 -1.05 -5.62 3.07
N MET A 29 -0.60 -6.56 3.89
CA MET A 29 -0.63 -7.99 3.53
C MET A 29 -2.05 -8.52 3.38
N LEU A 30 -3.02 -8.03 4.17
CA LEU A 30 -4.44 -8.38 4.00
C LEU A 30 -5.01 -7.84 2.69
N VAL A 31 -4.66 -6.60 2.29
CA VAL A 31 -5.04 -6.04 0.97
C VAL A 31 -4.48 -6.91 -0.16
N VAL A 32 -3.20 -7.28 -0.11
CA VAL A 32 -2.57 -8.16 -1.10
C VAL A 32 -3.27 -9.53 -1.14
N ALA A 33 -3.52 -10.14 0.02
CA ALA A 33 -4.18 -11.44 0.12
C ALA A 33 -5.61 -11.41 -0.46
N LEU A 34 -6.39 -10.36 -0.16
CA LEU A 34 -7.75 -10.18 -0.69
C LEU A 34 -7.75 -10.10 -2.22
N LEU A 35 -6.82 -9.33 -2.80
CA LEU A 35 -6.74 -9.18 -4.26
C LEU A 35 -6.24 -10.46 -4.94
N LEU A 36 -5.26 -11.15 -4.36
CA LEU A 36 -4.74 -12.43 -4.87
C LEU A 36 -5.74 -13.58 -4.73
N SER A 37 -6.68 -13.52 -3.77
CA SER A 37 -7.69 -14.58 -3.56
C SER A 37 -8.53 -14.85 -4.82
N VAL A 38 -8.73 -13.83 -5.67
CA VAL A 38 -9.47 -13.92 -6.94
C VAL A 38 -8.81 -14.87 -7.94
N ALA A 39 -7.49 -15.04 -7.86
CA ALA A 39 -6.74 -15.90 -8.76
C ALA A 39 -6.84 -17.39 -8.39
N LEU A 40 -7.28 -17.71 -7.17
CA LEU A 40 -7.33 -19.08 -6.66
C LEU A 40 -8.71 -19.68 -6.94
N ASN A 41 -8.81 -20.61 -7.90
CA ASN A 41 -10.11 -21.10 -8.38
C ASN A 41 -10.55 -22.44 -7.75
N GLY A 42 -9.63 -23.20 -7.15
CA GLY A 42 -9.86 -24.59 -6.76
C GLY A 42 -10.70 -24.80 -5.49
N ARG A 43 -10.89 -23.77 -4.64
CA ARG A 43 -11.57 -23.90 -3.33
C ARG A 43 -12.42 -22.67 -2.99
N ARG A 44 -13.34 -22.30 -3.89
CA ARG A 44 -14.13 -21.05 -3.81
C ARG A 44 -14.79 -20.79 -2.45
N ARG A 45 -15.37 -21.81 -1.79
CA ARG A 45 -15.99 -21.65 -0.46
C ARG A 45 -14.97 -21.30 0.62
N LEU A 46 -13.86 -22.03 0.68
CA LEU A 46 -12.78 -21.76 1.63
C LEU A 46 -12.17 -20.38 1.39
N LEU A 47 -11.95 -20.02 0.12
CA LEU A 47 -11.37 -18.73 -0.25
C LEU A 47 -12.33 -17.57 0.03
N ALA A 48 -13.63 -17.76 -0.16
CA ALA A 48 -14.63 -16.78 0.25
C ALA A 48 -14.63 -16.59 1.77
N ALA A 49 -14.59 -17.69 2.54
CA ALA A 49 -14.49 -17.61 4.00
C ALA A 49 -13.20 -16.90 4.44
N LEU A 50 -12.06 -17.25 3.85
CA LEU A 50 -10.78 -16.59 4.12
C LEU A 50 -10.81 -15.11 3.72
N ALA A 51 -11.41 -14.75 2.59
CA ALA A 51 -11.55 -13.36 2.17
C ALA A 51 -12.42 -12.57 3.15
N VAL A 52 -13.53 -13.14 3.64
CA VAL A 52 -14.35 -12.50 4.68
C VAL A 52 -13.55 -12.30 5.96
N VAL A 53 -12.83 -13.32 6.42
CA VAL A 53 -11.98 -13.23 7.62
C VAL A 53 -10.86 -12.21 7.43
N SER A 54 -10.20 -12.19 6.26
CA SER A 54 -9.16 -11.22 5.94
C SER A 54 -9.69 -9.79 5.86
N PHE A 55 -10.89 -9.59 5.31
CA PHE A 55 -11.53 -8.28 5.27
C PHE A 55 -11.95 -7.81 6.65
N ALA A 56 -12.50 -8.70 7.49
CA ALA A 56 -12.76 -8.39 8.90
C ALA A 56 -11.46 -8.03 9.63
N GLY A 57 -10.38 -8.81 9.43
CA GLY A 57 -9.06 -8.47 9.95
C GLY A 57 -8.59 -7.09 9.51
N LEU A 58 -8.77 -6.74 8.23
CA LEU A 58 -8.42 -5.45 7.66
C LEU A 58 -9.17 -4.31 8.36
N LEU A 59 -10.48 -4.47 8.59
CA LEU A 59 -11.28 -3.50 9.33
C LEU A 59 -10.76 -3.29 10.75
N TRP A 60 -10.42 -4.37 11.46
CA TRP A 60 -9.86 -4.30 12.82
C TRP A 60 -8.43 -3.75 12.88
N THR A 61 -7.71 -3.69 11.76
CA THR A 61 -6.47 -2.90 11.70
C THR A 61 -6.74 -1.40 11.74
N PHE A 62 -7.97 -0.94 11.50
CA PHE A 62 -8.37 0.47 11.48
C PHE A 62 -7.47 1.35 10.58
N SER A 63 -7.12 0.84 9.38
CA SER A 63 -6.28 1.55 8.40
C SER A 63 -7.12 2.08 7.23
N ARG A 64 -7.43 3.38 7.26
CA ARG A 64 -8.18 4.05 6.17
C ARG A 64 -7.45 3.99 4.83
N ALA A 65 -6.13 4.20 4.85
CA ALA A 65 -5.27 4.10 3.66
C ALA A 65 -5.38 2.71 3.01
N SER A 66 -5.42 1.64 3.82
CA SER A 66 -5.50 0.26 3.31
C SER A 66 -6.87 -0.08 2.73
N VAL A 67 -7.96 0.46 3.29
CA VAL A 67 -9.29 0.35 2.67
C VAL A 67 -9.33 1.09 1.34
N ALA A 68 -8.81 2.32 1.29
CA ALA A 68 -8.72 3.08 0.04
C ALA A 68 -7.86 2.37 -1.02
N ALA A 69 -6.73 1.79 -0.61
CA ALA A 69 -5.87 1.00 -1.48
C ALA A 69 -6.56 -0.27 -2.00
N LEU A 70 -7.34 -0.97 -1.17
CA LEU A 70 -8.16 -2.09 -1.62
C LEU A 70 -9.16 -1.66 -2.70
N VAL A 71 -9.81 -0.48 -2.53
CA VAL A 71 -10.70 0.10 -3.53
C VAL A 71 -9.96 0.37 -4.84
N VAL A 72 -8.76 0.98 -4.79
CA VAL A 72 -7.92 1.21 -5.98
C VAL A 72 -7.59 -0.11 -6.67
N GLY A 73 -7.14 -1.12 -5.92
CA GLY A 73 -6.83 -2.44 -6.45
C GLY A 73 -8.04 -3.12 -7.11
N LEU A 74 -9.20 -3.08 -6.47
CA LEU A 74 -10.44 -3.64 -7.01
C LEU A 74 -10.93 -2.90 -8.27
N CYS A 75 -10.81 -1.57 -8.31
CA CYS A 75 -11.10 -0.77 -9.51
C CYS A 75 -10.17 -1.14 -10.66
N LEU A 76 -8.86 -1.28 -10.41
CA LEU A 76 -7.93 -1.74 -11.43
C LEU A 76 -8.27 -3.18 -11.87
N LEU A 77 -8.60 -4.07 -10.95
CA LEU A 77 -9.01 -5.44 -11.25
C LEU A 77 -10.25 -5.45 -12.16
N ALA A 78 -11.25 -4.63 -11.85
CA ALA A 78 -12.44 -4.44 -12.69
C ALA A 78 -12.06 -3.96 -14.10
N LEU A 79 -11.16 -2.96 -14.19
CA LEU A 79 -10.69 -2.38 -15.44
C LEU A 79 -9.96 -3.41 -16.32
N VAL A 80 -8.94 -4.10 -15.78
CA VAL A 80 -8.11 -5.03 -16.56
C VAL A 80 -8.86 -6.32 -16.91
N ARG A 81 -9.82 -6.75 -16.08
CA ARG A 81 -10.66 -7.93 -16.34
C ARG A 81 -11.93 -7.61 -17.10
N ARG A 82 -12.28 -6.33 -17.27
CA ARG A 82 -13.56 -5.87 -17.85
C ARG A 82 -14.76 -6.54 -17.20
N ARG A 83 -14.75 -6.61 -15.86
CA ARG A 83 -15.85 -7.20 -15.07
C ARG A 83 -16.37 -6.16 -14.09
N VAL A 84 -17.69 -6.14 -13.91
CA VAL A 84 -18.37 -5.19 -13.02
C VAL A 84 -18.36 -5.62 -11.56
N TRP A 85 -18.23 -6.92 -11.27
CA TRP A 85 -18.29 -7.42 -9.89
C TRP A 85 -17.17 -6.86 -8.98
N PRO A 86 -15.88 -6.68 -9.41
CA PRO A 86 -14.87 -6.11 -8.53
C PRO A 86 -15.17 -4.64 -8.23
N LEU A 87 -15.83 -3.92 -9.15
CA LEU A 87 -16.28 -2.56 -8.89
C LEU A 87 -17.37 -2.53 -7.82
N ALA A 88 -18.35 -3.44 -7.89
CA ALA A 88 -19.35 -3.59 -6.82
C ALA A 88 -18.69 -3.95 -5.47
N ALA A 89 -17.68 -4.83 -5.49
CA ALA A 89 -16.89 -5.15 -4.29
C ALA A 89 -16.11 -3.94 -3.77
N ALA A 90 -15.60 -3.06 -4.65
CA ALA A 90 -14.91 -1.83 -4.27
C ALA A 90 -15.86 -0.86 -3.56
N VAL A 91 -17.05 -0.65 -4.11
CA VAL A 91 -18.10 0.18 -3.48
C VAL A 91 -18.51 -0.40 -2.13
N ALA A 92 -18.72 -1.72 -2.05
CA ALA A 92 -19.04 -2.39 -0.79
C ALA A 92 -17.92 -2.26 0.24
N ALA A 93 -16.65 -2.45 -0.16
CA ALA A 93 -15.51 -2.32 0.73
C ALA A 93 -15.38 -0.89 1.29
N ALA A 94 -15.59 0.13 0.44
CA ALA A 94 -15.60 1.53 0.86
C ALA A 94 -16.73 1.81 1.85
N ALA A 95 -17.97 1.42 1.51
CA ALA A 95 -19.14 1.63 2.36
C ALA A 95 -19.02 0.93 3.72
N ILE A 96 -18.58 -0.33 3.73
CA ILE A 96 -18.35 -1.07 4.97
C ILE A 96 -17.19 -0.47 5.76
N GLY A 97 -16.11 -0.05 5.12
CA GLY A 97 -14.99 0.61 5.79
C GLY A 97 -15.40 1.90 6.50
N VAL A 98 -16.21 2.74 5.84
CA VAL A 98 -16.77 3.96 6.42
C VAL A 98 -17.71 3.61 7.58
N GLY A 99 -18.68 2.71 7.36
CA GLY A 99 -19.62 2.29 8.41
C GLY A 99 -18.93 1.68 9.63
N PHE A 100 -17.91 0.86 9.40
CA PHE A 100 -17.09 0.28 10.46
C PHE A 100 -16.34 1.36 11.25
N ALA A 101 -15.86 2.42 10.60
CA ALA A 101 -15.17 3.51 11.29
C ALA A 101 -16.07 4.23 12.32
N HIS A 102 -17.38 4.35 12.05
CA HIS A 102 -18.35 4.88 13.00
C HIS A 102 -18.53 3.98 14.22
N VAL A 103 -18.54 2.66 14.02
CA VAL A 103 -18.83 1.68 15.08
C VAL A 103 -17.56 1.29 15.85
N PHE A 104 -16.37 1.39 15.24
CA PHE A 104 -15.12 0.92 15.83
C PHE A 104 -14.88 1.49 17.23
N THR A 105 -15.19 2.77 17.45
CA THR A 105 -14.98 3.41 18.76
C THR A 105 -15.85 2.84 19.87
N SER A 106 -16.97 2.19 19.56
CA SER A 106 -17.85 1.57 20.56
C SER A 106 -17.60 0.07 20.76
N ILE A 107 -16.94 -0.60 19.81
CA ILE A 107 -16.73 -2.07 19.86
C ILE A 107 -15.26 -2.48 19.99
N ALA A 108 -14.32 -1.55 19.82
CA ALA A 108 -12.90 -1.88 19.84
C ALA A 108 -12.45 -2.29 21.24
N PRO A 109 -11.53 -3.26 21.37
CA PRO A 109 -10.98 -3.62 22.67
C PRO A 109 -10.23 -2.45 23.31
N GLU A 110 -10.57 -2.16 24.56
CA GLU A 110 -9.94 -1.09 25.32
C GLU A 110 -8.67 -1.54 26.05
N GLY A 111 -7.76 -0.60 26.25
CA GLY A 111 -6.61 -0.74 27.12
C GLY A 111 -6.44 0.49 28.00
N HIS A 112 -5.65 0.33 29.06
CA HIS A 112 -5.36 1.40 30.01
C HIS A 112 -3.92 1.86 29.87
N TRP A 113 -3.71 3.17 29.92
CA TRP A 113 -2.37 3.75 29.89
C TRP A 113 -1.60 3.40 31.15
N THR A 114 -0.29 3.17 31.00
CA THR A 114 0.58 3.15 32.17
C THR A 114 0.80 4.58 32.67
N LYS A 115 1.23 4.73 33.93
CA LYS A 115 1.58 6.06 34.49
C LYS A 115 2.68 6.75 33.67
N ALA A 116 3.63 5.97 33.15
CA ALA A 116 4.71 6.48 32.31
C ALA A 116 4.20 7.00 30.97
N ASP A 117 3.29 6.25 30.32
CA ASP A 117 2.69 6.66 29.04
C ASP A 117 1.87 7.94 29.19
N LEU A 118 1.12 8.08 30.29
CA LEU A 118 0.36 9.30 30.58
C LEU A 118 1.27 10.51 30.78
N ALA A 119 2.39 10.36 31.50
CA ALA A 119 3.36 11.43 31.67
C ALA A 119 3.93 11.88 30.31
N TYR A 120 4.25 10.92 29.43
CA TYR A 120 4.70 11.19 28.07
C TYR A 120 3.61 11.88 27.23
N GLN A 121 2.39 11.36 27.21
CA GLN A 121 1.23 11.91 26.50
C GLN A 121 0.96 13.36 26.92
N ARG A 122 0.95 13.65 28.22
CA ARG A 122 0.76 15.01 28.76
C ARG A 122 1.88 15.95 28.34
N LYS A 123 3.14 15.49 28.37
CA LYS A 123 4.28 16.28 27.89
C LYS A 123 4.12 16.60 26.40
N ARG A 124 3.73 15.62 25.59
CA ARG A 124 3.51 15.79 24.15
C ARG A 124 2.33 16.69 23.82
N ALA A 125 1.22 16.57 24.55
CA ALA A 125 0.03 17.41 24.40
C ALA A 125 0.31 18.88 24.75
N ARG A 126 1.16 19.16 25.75
CA ARG A 126 1.63 20.52 26.06
C ARG A 126 2.47 21.13 24.93
N GLN A 127 3.22 20.29 24.21
CA GLN A 127 4.05 20.71 23.09
C GLN A 127 3.24 20.89 21.79
N HIS A 128 2.10 20.19 21.65
CA HIS A 128 1.26 20.20 20.45
C HIS A 128 -0.22 20.33 20.82
N PRO A 129 -0.68 21.53 21.22
CA PRO A 129 -2.08 21.77 21.57
C PRO A 129 -3.00 21.62 20.34
N GLY A 130 -4.19 21.05 20.52
CA GLY A 130 -5.26 21.03 19.50
C GLY A 130 -5.52 19.70 18.78
N ALA A 131 -4.84 18.59 19.13
CA ALA A 131 -5.14 17.28 18.56
C ALA A 131 -6.50 16.74 19.05
N SER A 132 -7.44 16.49 18.13
CA SER A 132 -8.77 15.91 18.43
C SER A 132 -8.84 14.42 18.16
N GLY A 133 -9.48 13.63 19.04
CA GLY A 133 -9.67 12.18 18.88
C GLY A 133 -10.95 11.74 18.14
N GLN A 134 -11.55 12.60 17.31
CA GLN A 134 -12.78 12.27 16.58
C GLN A 134 -12.48 11.57 15.24
N PRO A 135 -12.90 10.31 15.00
CA PRO A 135 -12.43 9.48 13.88
C PRO A 135 -12.88 9.87 12.46
N LEU A 136 -13.78 10.86 12.35
CA LEU A 136 -14.57 11.13 11.13
C LEU A 136 -14.71 12.63 10.83
N ASN A 137 -14.01 13.48 11.57
CA ASN A 137 -14.04 14.90 11.27
C ASN A 137 -13.25 15.12 9.97
N LEU A 138 -13.83 15.74 8.95
CA LEU A 138 -13.10 16.05 7.71
C LEU A 138 -11.96 17.06 7.94
N ASN A 139 -12.01 17.78 9.08
CA ASN A 139 -10.92 18.58 9.64
C ASN A 139 -10.04 17.79 10.63
N GLU A 140 -10.07 16.45 10.60
CA GLU A 140 -9.22 15.61 11.43
C GLU A 140 -7.76 15.99 11.21
N SER A 141 -7.05 16.12 12.34
CA SER A 141 -5.62 16.43 12.33
C SER A 141 -4.83 15.43 11.51
N SER A 142 -5.32 14.20 11.29
CA SER A 142 -4.58 13.13 10.61
C SER A 142 -4.59 13.25 9.09
N LEU A 143 -5.73 13.48 8.42
CA LEU A 143 -5.72 13.69 6.95
C LEU A 143 -5.05 15.01 6.59
N HIS A 144 -5.29 16.06 7.39
CA HIS A 144 -4.63 17.34 7.22
C HIS A 144 -3.12 17.21 7.45
N SER A 145 -2.67 16.55 8.54
CA SER A 145 -1.24 16.35 8.78
C SER A 145 -0.60 15.51 7.69
N HIS A 146 -1.24 14.44 7.21
CA HIS A 146 -0.71 13.64 6.10
C HIS A 146 -0.56 14.47 4.82
N TRP A 147 -1.53 15.32 4.53
CA TRP A 147 -1.45 16.22 3.38
C TRP A 147 -0.36 17.29 3.56
N GLU A 148 -0.25 17.90 4.73
CA GLU A 148 0.80 18.87 5.04
C GLU A 148 2.20 18.22 4.97
N ASN A 149 2.35 17.01 5.51
CA ASN A 149 3.59 16.25 5.46
C ASN A 149 3.97 15.87 4.02
N LEU A 150 3.00 15.43 3.21
CA LEU A 150 3.23 15.14 1.79
C LEU A 150 3.62 16.42 1.03
N LYS A 151 2.93 17.53 1.28
CA LYS A 151 3.24 18.83 0.68
C LYS A 151 4.62 19.31 1.10
N HIS A 152 4.98 19.14 2.36
CA HIS A 152 6.30 19.49 2.89
C HIS A 152 7.39 18.65 2.23
N GLY A 153 7.22 17.32 2.18
CA GLY A 153 8.17 16.42 1.50
C GLY A 153 8.35 16.81 0.03
N LEU A 154 7.27 17.05 -0.70
CA LEU A 154 7.36 17.50 -2.10
C LEU A 154 8.06 18.85 -2.24
N HIS A 155 7.78 19.80 -1.34
CA HIS A 155 8.45 21.09 -1.32
C HIS A 155 9.96 20.92 -1.08
N THR A 156 10.34 20.07 -0.13
CA THR A 156 11.72 19.71 0.18
C THR A 156 12.43 19.11 -1.04
N ASP A 157 11.81 18.12 -1.70
CA ASP A 157 12.38 17.46 -2.88
C ASP A 157 12.62 18.43 -4.04
N VAL A 158 11.72 19.41 -4.24
CA VAL A 158 11.85 20.43 -5.28
C VAL A 158 12.99 21.40 -4.98
N HIS A 159 13.19 21.78 -3.72
CA HIS A 159 14.25 22.70 -3.32
C HIS A 159 15.62 22.02 -3.20
N HIS A 160 15.64 20.70 -3.01
CA HIS A 160 16.84 19.89 -2.89
C HIS A 160 16.86 18.78 -3.96
N PRO A 161 17.01 19.15 -5.25
CA PRO A 161 16.85 18.21 -6.36
C PRO A 161 17.88 17.07 -6.37
N GLN A 162 19.02 17.25 -5.72
CA GLN A 162 20.07 16.24 -5.52
C GLN A 162 19.81 15.30 -4.34
N GLY A 163 18.81 15.60 -3.51
CA GLY A 163 18.54 14.90 -2.25
C GLY A 163 19.51 15.27 -1.12
N TYR A 164 19.28 14.69 0.04
CA TYR A 164 20.06 14.83 1.27
C TYR A 164 20.99 13.63 1.50
N GLY A 165 20.84 12.57 0.71
CA GLY A 165 21.57 11.32 0.87
C GLY A 165 20.81 10.30 1.72
N VAL A 166 21.26 9.05 1.66
CA VAL A 166 20.63 7.90 2.34
C VAL A 166 20.61 8.10 3.85
N GLY A 167 19.47 7.80 4.48
CA GLY A 167 19.29 7.87 5.94
C GLY A 167 18.75 9.20 6.47
N ASN A 168 18.42 10.15 5.58
CA ASN A 168 17.80 11.44 5.93
C ASN A 168 16.27 11.41 5.86
N ALA A 169 15.67 10.23 5.68
CA ALA A 169 14.24 10.07 5.59
C ALA A 169 13.68 9.00 6.54
N GLY A 170 12.38 9.05 6.78
CA GLY A 170 11.59 8.03 7.45
C GLY A 170 12.07 7.64 8.85
N GLN A 171 11.96 6.35 9.16
CA GLN A 171 12.34 5.81 10.47
C GLN A 171 13.85 5.86 10.73
N THR A 172 14.68 5.89 9.68
CA THR A 172 16.13 5.97 9.81
C THR A 172 16.54 7.32 10.40
N ALA A 173 16.10 8.42 9.80
CA ALA A 173 16.37 9.77 10.32
C ALA A 173 15.87 9.95 11.76
N SER A 174 14.66 9.45 12.05
CA SER A 174 14.10 9.50 13.41
C SER A 174 14.94 8.74 14.45
N ARG A 175 15.66 7.68 14.07
CA ARG A 175 16.48 6.87 14.99
C ARG A 175 17.89 7.42 15.15
N THR A 176 18.39 8.16 14.16
CA THR A 176 19.74 8.72 14.13
C THR A 176 19.80 10.18 14.59
N ASN A 177 18.67 10.76 15.02
CA ASN A 177 18.55 12.17 15.40
C ASN A 177 18.98 13.14 14.31
N VAL A 178 18.73 12.77 13.05
CA VAL A 178 18.91 13.64 11.89
C VAL A 178 17.57 14.34 11.60
N PRO A 179 17.55 15.60 11.12
CA PRO A 179 16.32 16.25 10.69
C PRO A 179 15.51 15.36 9.74
N LEU A 180 14.20 15.26 10.00
CA LEU A 180 13.29 14.46 9.18
C LEU A 180 12.83 15.30 7.98
N GLU A 181 13.46 15.10 6.82
CA GLU A 181 13.21 15.88 5.60
C GLU A 181 11.98 15.38 4.82
N ALA A 182 11.74 14.07 4.87
CA ALA A 182 10.54 13.40 4.36
C ALA A 182 10.31 12.14 5.22
N GLY A 183 9.05 11.82 5.57
CA GLY A 183 8.83 10.75 6.55
C GLY A 183 7.51 10.00 6.50
N GLU A 184 6.68 10.25 5.49
CA GLU A 184 5.39 9.58 5.38
C GLU A 184 5.13 8.95 4.01
N SER A 185 5.67 9.48 2.92
CA SER A 185 5.43 8.94 1.58
C SER A 185 6.70 8.32 1.01
N ASN A 186 6.62 7.09 0.50
CA ASN A 186 7.74 6.45 -0.19
C ASN A 186 8.24 7.31 -1.36
N TYR A 187 7.35 8.03 -2.05
CA TYR A 187 7.75 8.89 -3.17
C TYR A 187 8.68 10.01 -2.71
N THR A 188 8.31 10.70 -1.63
CA THR A 188 9.12 11.82 -1.10
C THR A 188 10.33 11.32 -0.33
N GLU A 189 10.25 10.18 0.35
CA GLU A 189 11.41 9.61 1.05
C GLU A 189 12.50 9.19 0.06
N ILE A 190 12.14 8.49 -1.01
CA ILE A 190 13.12 8.09 -2.03
C ILE A 190 13.71 9.33 -2.72
N ALA A 191 12.90 10.35 -3.03
CA ALA A 191 13.40 11.59 -3.60
C ALA A 191 14.31 12.37 -2.63
N ALA A 192 13.98 12.43 -1.34
CA ALA A 192 14.82 13.04 -0.32
C ALA A 192 16.16 12.29 -0.18
N GLU A 193 16.18 10.96 -0.28
CA GLU A 193 17.41 10.18 -0.15
C GLU A 193 18.27 10.15 -1.42
N THR A 194 17.64 10.13 -2.61
CA THR A 194 18.33 9.86 -3.89
C THR A 194 18.26 11.02 -4.90
N GLY A 195 17.61 12.12 -4.52
CA GLY A 195 17.28 13.24 -5.39
C GLY A 195 16.07 12.96 -6.28
N LEU A 196 15.61 14.02 -6.97
CA LEU A 196 14.47 13.96 -7.88
C LEU A 196 14.66 12.94 -9.00
N VAL A 197 15.89 12.76 -9.48
CA VAL A 197 16.19 11.76 -10.52
C VAL A 197 15.91 10.34 -10.00
N GLY A 198 16.39 10.00 -8.80
CA GLY A 198 16.14 8.69 -8.20
C GLY A 198 14.66 8.48 -7.87
N GLY A 199 13.99 9.49 -7.33
CA GLY A 199 12.54 9.49 -7.11
C GLY A 199 11.73 9.25 -8.39
N LEU A 200 12.05 9.98 -9.47
CA LEU A 200 11.38 9.82 -10.77
C LEU A 200 11.66 8.47 -11.41
N LEU A 201 12.89 7.95 -11.30
CA LEU A 201 13.23 6.59 -11.76
C LEU A 201 12.43 5.53 -10.99
N TRP A 202 12.27 5.70 -9.67
CA TRP A 202 11.47 4.79 -8.86
C TRP A 202 9.99 4.81 -9.28
N ILE A 203 9.42 5.99 -9.51
CA ILE A 203 8.05 6.15 -10.05
C ILE A 203 7.93 5.47 -11.42
N ALA A 204 8.83 5.80 -12.34
CA ALA A 204 8.81 5.26 -13.70
C ALA A 204 8.92 3.73 -13.69
N TRP A 205 9.79 3.17 -12.83
CA TRP A 205 9.94 1.74 -12.66
C TRP A 205 8.67 1.08 -12.12
N GLY A 206 8.06 1.64 -11.07
CA GLY A 206 6.80 1.15 -10.51
C GLY A 206 5.68 1.15 -11.56
N LEU A 207 5.51 2.26 -12.29
CA LEU A 207 4.50 2.37 -13.35
C LEU A 207 4.77 1.42 -14.52
N ALA A 208 6.01 1.27 -14.96
CA ALA A 208 6.38 0.34 -16.01
C ALA A 208 6.05 -1.12 -15.61
N LEU A 209 6.34 -1.50 -14.37
CA LEU A 209 6.02 -2.82 -13.84
C LEU A 209 4.50 -3.03 -13.77
N LEU A 210 3.74 -2.02 -13.30
CA LEU A 210 2.28 -2.07 -13.29
C LEU A 210 1.69 -2.25 -14.69
N VAL A 211 2.17 -1.49 -15.67
CA VAL A 211 1.74 -1.60 -17.08
C VAL A 211 2.05 -3.00 -17.62
N ALA A 212 3.24 -3.53 -17.38
CA ALA A 212 3.60 -4.88 -17.81
C ALA A 212 2.68 -5.96 -17.20
N LEU A 213 2.35 -5.85 -15.91
CA LEU A 213 1.39 -6.74 -15.24
C LEU A 213 -0.03 -6.60 -15.81
N ALA A 214 -0.50 -5.36 -16.02
CA ALA A 214 -1.81 -5.09 -16.60
C ALA A 214 -1.94 -5.62 -18.05
N LEU A 215 -0.85 -5.56 -18.83
CA LEU A 215 -0.79 -6.18 -20.14
C LEU A 215 -0.78 -7.72 -20.06
N ALA A 216 -0.19 -8.30 -19.01
CA ALA A 216 -0.19 -9.75 -18.76
C ALA A 216 -1.55 -10.26 -18.24
N ALA A 217 -2.34 -9.39 -17.59
CA ALA A 217 -3.67 -9.68 -17.07
C ALA A 217 -4.67 -10.19 -18.14
N ARG A 218 -4.39 -9.89 -19.42
CA ARG A 218 -5.16 -10.38 -20.57
C ARG A 218 -5.11 -11.91 -20.70
N PHE A 219 -4.01 -12.52 -20.28
CA PHE A 219 -3.73 -13.95 -20.47
C PHE A 219 -3.77 -14.75 -19.17
N SER A 220 -3.71 -14.09 -18.02
CA SER A 220 -3.67 -14.77 -16.72
C SER A 220 -4.50 -14.03 -15.66
N VAL A 221 -5.37 -14.76 -14.97
CA VAL A 221 -6.13 -14.24 -13.81
C VAL A 221 -5.17 -13.89 -12.67
N PHE A 222 -4.11 -14.67 -12.49
CA PHE A 222 -3.08 -14.39 -11.49
C PHE A 222 -2.34 -13.08 -11.79
N ALA A 223 -1.97 -12.85 -13.06
CA ALA A 223 -1.36 -11.58 -13.45
C ALA A 223 -2.29 -10.38 -13.21
N ALA A 224 -3.59 -10.54 -13.43
CA ALA A 224 -4.58 -9.50 -13.14
C ALA A 224 -4.70 -9.20 -11.65
N ALA A 225 -4.75 -10.24 -10.82
CA ALA A 225 -4.79 -10.11 -9.37
C ALA A 225 -3.50 -9.49 -8.81
N LEU A 226 -2.35 -9.85 -9.37
CA LEU A 226 -1.06 -9.27 -9.01
C LEU A 226 -0.93 -7.82 -9.46
N ALA A 227 -1.42 -7.46 -10.66
CA ALA A 227 -1.50 -6.06 -11.11
C ALA A 227 -2.35 -5.21 -10.15
N ALA A 228 -3.51 -5.74 -9.75
CA ALA A 228 -4.40 -5.10 -8.78
C ALA A 228 -3.72 -4.91 -7.42
N ALA A 229 -3.06 -5.95 -6.90
CA ALA A 229 -2.29 -5.87 -5.66
C ALA A 229 -1.15 -4.83 -5.75
N PHE A 230 -0.40 -4.85 -6.84
CA PHE A 230 0.69 -3.91 -7.09
C PHE A 230 0.20 -2.46 -7.12
N ALA A 231 -0.91 -2.18 -7.80
CA ALA A 231 -1.52 -0.86 -7.81
C ALA A 231 -2.02 -0.39 -6.44
N ALA A 232 -2.59 -1.31 -5.64
CA ALA A 232 -2.98 -1.00 -4.27
C ALA A 232 -1.75 -0.61 -3.43
N ILE A 233 -0.63 -1.32 -3.58
CA ILE A 233 0.62 -0.98 -2.90
C ILE A 233 1.21 0.36 -3.37
N LEU A 234 1.18 0.65 -4.68
CA LEU A 234 1.61 1.98 -5.19
C LEU A 234 0.71 3.12 -4.66
N ALA A 235 -0.58 2.86 -4.47
CA ALA A 235 -1.48 3.82 -3.83
C ALA A 235 -1.15 4.00 -2.34
N LEU A 236 -0.84 2.92 -1.60
CA LEU A 236 -0.38 3.01 -0.21
C LEU A 236 0.93 3.80 -0.08
N ALA A 237 1.83 3.66 -1.05
CA ALA A 237 3.10 4.37 -1.07
C ALA A 237 2.95 5.91 -1.11
N ILE A 238 1.77 6.43 -1.48
CA ILE A 238 1.48 7.89 -1.50
C ILE A 238 1.42 8.45 -0.10
N GLN A 239 0.89 7.67 0.85
CA GLN A 239 0.63 8.12 2.21
C GLN A 239 1.55 7.46 3.25
N THR A 240 2.20 6.35 2.89
CA THR A 240 2.95 5.53 3.84
C THR A 240 4.27 5.04 3.24
N ASP A 241 5.29 4.87 4.10
CA ASP A 241 6.47 4.06 3.79
C ASP A 241 6.09 2.56 3.80
N VAL A 242 5.59 2.09 2.65
CA VAL A 242 5.15 0.73 2.42
C VAL A 242 6.33 -0.20 2.07
N ILE A 243 7.40 0.32 1.47
CA ILE A 243 8.61 -0.47 1.14
C ILE A 243 9.45 -0.74 2.37
N GLY A 244 9.38 0.13 3.39
CA GLY A 244 9.93 -0.13 4.71
C GLY A 244 9.40 -1.41 5.37
N ASP A 245 8.27 -1.96 4.90
CA ASP A 245 7.83 -3.32 5.23
C ASP A 245 8.52 -4.35 4.29
N PRO A 246 9.49 -5.14 4.79
CA PRO A 246 10.25 -6.06 3.95
C PRO A 246 9.36 -7.10 3.26
N TRP A 247 8.22 -7.48 3.86
CA TRP A 247 7.33 -8.47 3.26
C TRP A 247 6.62 -7.93 2.04
N VAL A 248 6.19 -6.67 2.08
CA VAL A 248 5.59 -6.02 0.92
C VAL A 248 6.64 -5.85 -0.17
N ALA A 249 7.82 -5.33 0.18
CA ALA A 249 8.92 -5.16 -0.77
C ALA A 249 9.31 -6.49 -1.43
N TYR A 250 9.63 -7.53 -0.64
CA TYR A 250 10.07 -8.80 -1.18
C TYR A 250 8.97 -9.56 -1.91
N CYS A 251 7.78 -9.72 -1.31
CA CYS A 251 6.75 -10.55 -1.93
C CYS A 251 6.14 -9.87 -3.16
N VAL A 252 5.79 -8.59 -3.08
CA VAL A 252 5.02 -7.94 -4.14
C VAL A 252 5.92 -7.60 -5.34
N TRP A 253 7.10 -7.01 -5.12
CA TRP A 253 8.01 -6.69 -6.23
C TRP A 253 8.68 -7.94 -6.81
N ALA A 254 9.09 -8.93 -6.00
CA ALA A 254 9.73 -10.11 -6.57
C ALA A 254 8.74 -10.95 -7.39
N LEU A 255 7.50 -11.14 -6.92
CA LEU A 255 6.48 -11.83 -7.70
C LEU A 255 6.14 -11.07 -8.99
N ALA A 256 6.03 -9.74 -8.91
CA ALA A 256 5.77 -8.90 -10.07
C ALA A 256 6.89 -9.01 -11.10
N GLY A 257 8.15 -8.87 -10.68
CA GLY A 257 9.32 -9.00 -11.53
C GLY A 257 9.45 -10.39 -12.15
N ALA A 258 9.28 -11.46 -11.36
CA ALA A 258 9.34 -12.84 -11.83
C ALA A 258 8.29 -13.12 -12.91
N LEU A 259 7.05 -12.67 -12.70
CA LEU A 259 5.97 -12.87 -13.66
C LEU A 259 6.22 -12.14 -14.99
N VAL A 260 6.74 -10.91 -14.92
CA VAL A 260 7.11 -10.15 -16.12
C VAL A 260 8.31 -10.78 -16.84
N ALA A 261 9.32 -11.25 -16.11
CA ALA A 261 10.52 -11.88 -16.68
C ALA A 261 10.25 -13.23 -17.34
N VAL A 262 9.32 -14.04 -16.82
CA VAL A 262 8.91 -15.31 -17.47
C VAL A 262 8.28 -15.04 -18.83
N ARG A 263 7.49 -13.97 -18.95
CA ARG A 263 6.81 -13.62 -20.21
C ARG A 263 7.79 -13.16 -21.29
N THR A 264 8.81 -12.37 -20.94
CA THR A 264 9.80 -11.91 -21.92
C THR A 264 10.61 -13.08 -22.51
N ARG A 265 10.85 -14.14 -21.73
CA ARG A 265 11.54 -15.34 -22.21
C ARG A 265 10.68 -16.24 -23.10
N ALA A 266 9.35 -16.22 -22.94
CA ALA A 266 8.44 -17.04 -23.74
C ALA A 266 8.23 -16.52 -25.17
N PHE A 267 8.72 -15.32 -25.50
CA PHE A 267 8.72 -14.75 -26.85
C PHE A 267 10.15 -14.42 -27.33
N PRO A 268 11.00 -15.41 -27.68
CA PRO A 268 12.14 -15.14 -28.53
C PRO A 268 11.64 -14.85 -29.95
N GLU A 269 12.04 -13.72 -30.54
CA GLU A 269 11.75 -13.28 -31.92
C GLU A 269 12.33 -14.19 -33.03
N GLY A 270 12.56 -15.47 -32.75
CA GLY A 270 13.41 -16.37 -33.54
C GLY A 270 12.70 -17.34 -34.49
N SER A 271 11.38 -17.32 -34.63
CA SER A 271 10.68 -18.11 -35.65
C SER A 271 10.19 -17.24 -36.81
N ARG A 272 11.08 -16.43 -37.37
CA ARG A 272 10.96 -16.10 -38.80
C ARG A 272 11.25 -17.40 -39.53
N THR A 273 10.18 -18.03 -39.98
CA THR A 273 10.21 -19.10 -40.97
C THR A 273 11.17 -18.72 -42.09
N SER A 274 12.31 -19.39 -42.14
CA SER A 274 13.09 -19.55 -43.36
C SER A 274 12.13 -20.11 -44.41
N GLY A 275 11.69 -19.25 -45.33
CA GLY A 275 10.88 -19.66 -46.47
C GLY A 275 11.60 -20.77 -47.25
N PRO A 276 10.87 -21.72 -47.84
CA PRO A 276 11.48 -22.79 -48.61
C PRO A 276 12.30 -22.18 -49.75
N ALA A 277 13.57 -22.59 -49.84
CA ALA A 277 14.43 -22.24 -50.96
C ALA A 277 13.74 -22.64 -52.27
N ALA A 278 13.52 -21.66 -53.14
CA ALA A 278 13.01 -21.88 -54.47
C ALA A 278 13.96 -22.84 -55.22
N VAL A 279 13.47 -24.02 -55.54
CA VAL A 279 14.13 -24.97 -56.43
C VAL A 279 14.13 -24.36 -57.83
N SER A 280 15.28 -23.90 -58.29
CA SER A 280 15.50 -23.52 -59.68
C SER A 280 15.63 -24.78 -60.52
N SER A 281 14.58 -25.16 -61.23
CA SER A 281 14.65 -26.09 -62.35
C SER A 281 15.35 -25.40 -63.53
N GLY A 282 16.63 -25.69 -63.74
CA GLY A 282 17.36 -25.35 -64.96
C GLY A 282 17.13 -26.42 -66.02
N SER A 283 16.68 -25.97 -67.19
CA SER A 283 16.64 -26.65 -68.49
C SER A 283 18.02 -26.83 -69.10
#